data_AF-A0A4Q5RK42-F1
#
_entry.id   AF-A0A4Q5RK42-F1
#
_cell.length_a   1.000
_cell.length_b   1.000
_cell.length_c   1.000
_cell.angle_alpha   90.00
_cell.angle_beta   90.00
_cell.angle_gamma   90.00
#
_symmetry.space_group_name_H-M   'P 1'
#
loop_
_entity.id
_entity.type
_entity.pdbx_description
1 polymer ?
#
loop_
_entity_poly.entity_id
_entity_poly.type
_entity_poly.pdbx_seq_one_letter_code
_entity_poly.pdbx_strand_id
1 'polypeptide(L)'
;MKNWRSNLLLGICIVVASAKVLCQTKLKVACMGNSVTFGLGHKTPSQTAYPVVLQKLLGDGYDVRNFGHSGATLLKQGHNPYYKTAAFQQAIQYVPDVAIIDLGLNDTDPRNWPNHRDAFAADYSWLIDTLRSVNGAMQIYICKMTPVLPDHPGFLSGTRDWFWEIQNQLPVIAKSNKVTLVDIHQPLYQRPDLFVDALHPDEAGANIIATTIYQQLSGDYGGLQLAGIFGSDMVLQRNQPIKFYGSADKNEKIEVHFNGRKQTTITNAKGKWLVTFPAMAAGGPYHAIVSSSSKKIELQDLLVGEVWLCSGQSNMAFPLGASINGEEEITTAHNKKDLRLFQMKPIAGTDNTSWDSITLGKINQLEYFKGNWQRADSSNAK
;
A
#
# COMPACT_ATOMS: atom_id res chain seq x y z
N MET A 1 65.51 37.83 -55.52
CA MET A 1 64.84 36.55 -55.78
C MET A 1 65.53 35.43 -55.00
N LYS A 2 64.94 35.00 -53.88
CA LYS A 2 65.06 33.62 -53.34
C LYS A 2 64.10 33.50 -52.17
N ASN A 3 63.06 32.70 -52.40
CA ASN A 3 62.03 32.32 -51.45
C ASN A 3 62.62 31.41 -50.38
N TRP A 4 62.23 31.61 -49.11
CA TRP A 4 62.21 30.50 -48.17
C TRP A 4 60.89 30.47 -47.40
N ARG A 5 60.16 29.38 -47.65
CA ARG A 5 58.98 28.93 -46.93
C ARG A 5 59.46 28.19 -45.69
N SER A 6 58.92 28.51 -44.53
CA SER A 6 59.01 27.66 -43.34
C SER A 6 57.60 27.41 -42.84
N ASN A 7 57.15 26.18 -43.03
CA ASN A 7 55.84 25.68 -42.62
C ASN A 7 55.79 25.59 -41.08
N LEU A 8 54.84 26.30 -40.47
CA LEU A 8 54.52 26.15 -39.06
C LEU A 8 53.59 24.92 -38.90
N LEU A 9 54.11 23.82 -38.37
CA LEU A 9 53.34 22.63 -38.00
C LEU A 9 52.52 22.94 -36.75
N LEU A 10 51.20 23.09 -36.92
CA LEU A 10 50.24 23.21 -35.83
C LEU A 10 49.98 21.81 -35.24
N GLY A 11 50.61 21.51 -34.10
CA GLY A 11 50.32 20.29 -33.35
C GLY A 11 48.99 20.43 -32.61
N ILE A 12 47.95 19.73 -33.07
CA ILE A 12 46.68 19.60 -32.37
C ILE A 12 46.85 18.54 -31.27
N CYS A 13 47.00 18.97 -30.03
CA CYS A 13 46.87 18.08 -28.86
C CYS A 13 45.39 17.75 -28.65
N ILE A 14 44.97 16.58 -29.13
CA ILE A 14 43.67 16.00 -28.81
C ILE A 14 43.73 15.49 -27.35
N VAL A 15 43.16 16.26 -26.43
CA VAL A 15 42.88 15.79 -25.07
C VAL A 15 41.66 14.88 -25.13
N VAL A 16 41.87 13.58 -25.16
CA VAL A 16 40.81 12.58 -24.99
C VAL A 16 40.43 12.57 -23.51
N ALA A 17 39.44 13.39 -23.13
CA ALA A 17 38.80 13.29 -21.82
C ALA A 17 38.03 11.97 -21.76
N SER A 18 38.60 10.97 -21.08
CA SER A 18 37.92 9.73 -20.76
C SER A 18 36.88 10.04 -19.69
N ALA A 19 35.64 10.29 -20.11
CA ALA A 19 34.51 10.31 -19.19
C ALA A 19 34.37 8.90 -18.60
N LYS A 20 34.83 8.72 -17.36
CA LYS A 20 34.48 7.54 -16.57
C LYS A 20 32.97 7.61 -16.37
N VAL A 21 32.22 6.83 -17.16
CA VAL A 21 30.84 6.48 -16.81
C VAL A 21 30.94 5.75 -15.47
N LEU A 22 30.62 6.44 -14.38
CA LEU A 22 30.35 5.80 -13.11
C LEU A 22 29.11 4.94 -13.34
N CYS A 23 29.31 3.65 -13.59
CA CYS A 23 28.23 2.69 -13.57
C CYS A 23 27.72 2.66 -12.14
N GLN A 24 26.55 3.23 -11.90
CA GLN A 24 25.90 3.15 -10.60
C GLN A 24 25.64 1.67 -10.30
N THR A 25 26.29 1.14 -9.26
CA THR A 25 26.08 -0.24 -8.83
C THR A 25 24.62 -0.39 -8.41
N LYS A 26 23.89 -1.31 -9.05
CA LYS A 26 22.48 -1.58 -8.72
C LYS A 26 22.36 -2.09 -7.30
N LEU A 27 21.34 -1.64 -6.57
CA LEU A 27 20.99 -2.18 -5.25
C LEU A 27 20.41 -3.58 -5.42
N LYS A 28 21.01 -4.55 -4.75
CA LYS A 28 20.62 -5.96 -4.83
C LYS A 28 19.49 -6.26 -3.86
N VAL A 29 18.35 -6.72 -4.38
CA VAL A 29 17.18 -7.10 -3.58
C VAL A 29 16.93 -8.61 -3.70
N ALA A 30 16.97 -9.32 -2.58
CA ALA A 30 16.63 -10.73 -2.50
C ALA A 30 15.22 -10.92 -1.95
N CYS A 31 14.30 -11.41 -2.78
CA CYS A 31 12.98 -11.87 -2.32
C CYS A 31 13.07 -13.34 -1.93
N MET A 32 13.10 -13.61 -0.62
CA MET A 32 13.31 -14.92 -0.01
C MET A 32 12.00 -15.41 0.58
N GLY A 33 11.51 -16.57 0.17
CA GLY A 33 10.22 -17.02 0.65
C GLY A 33 9.77 -18.37 0.15
N ASN A 34 8.48 -18.62 0.33
CA ASN A 34 7.84 -19.89 -0.02
C ASN A 34 7.25 -19.90 -1.45
N SER A 35 6.21 -20.71 -1.68
CA SER A 35 5.48 -20.83 -2.95
C SER A 35 4.86 -19.51 -3.42
N VAL A 36 4.42 -18.64 -2.50
CA VAL A 36 3.92 -17.29 -2.82
C VAL A 36 5.02 -16.44 -3.46
N THR A 37 6.23 -16.47 -2.89
CA THR A 37 7.39 -15.79 -3.47
C THR A 37 7.84 -16.41 -4.78
N PHE A 38 7.79 -17.73 -4.90
CA PHE A 38 8.08 -18.43 -6.17
C PHE A 38 7.08 -18.05 -7.28
N GLY A 39 5.83 -17.73 -6.92
CA GLY A 39 4.73 -17.46 -7.85
C GLY A 39 3.97 -18.72 -8.27
N LEU A 40 3.83 -19.70 -7.36
CA LEU A 40 3.01 -20.89 -7.61
C LEU A 40 1.56 -20.48 -7.91
N GLY A 41 0.93 -21.13 -8.89
CA GLY A 41 -0.42 -20.77 -9.35
C GLY A 41 -0.43 -19.82 -10.55
N HIS A 42 0.69 -19.14 -10.84
CA HIS A 42 0.81 -18.30 -12.04
C HIS A 42 1.11 -19.15 -13.28
N LYS A 43 0.61 -18.72 -14.45
CA LYS A 43 0.93 -19.36 -15.73
C LYS A 43 2.38 -19.15 -16.15
N THR A 44 2.92 -17.95 -15.90
CA THR A 44 4.30 -17.55 -16.22
C THR A 44 4.97 -16.85 -15.04
N PRO A 45 5.30 -17.57 -13.95
CA PRO A 45 5.86 -16.97 -12.74
C PRO A 45 7.13 -16.13 -12.99
N SER A 46 7.94 -16.50 -13.98
CA SER A 46 9.13 -15.75 -14.42
C SER A 46 8.82 -14.35 -14.96
N GLN A 47 7.56 -14.03 -15.22
CA GLN A 47 7.10 -12.73 -15.74
C GLN A 47 6.12 -12.03 -14.77
N THR A 48 5.42 -12.79 -13.93
CA THR A 48 4.28 -12.29 -13.16
C THR A 48 4.36 -12.51 -11.65
N ALA A 49 5.33 -13.28 -11.13
CA ALA A 49 5.53 -13.38 -9.67
C ALA A 49 5.85 -12.01 -9.06
N TYR A 50 5.50 -11.78 -7.79
CA TYR A 50 5.66 -10.46 -7.18
C TYR A 50 7.11 -9.92 -7.23
N PRO A 51 8.19 -10.73 -7.12
CA PRO A 51 9.55 -10.19 -7.27
C PRO A 51 9.82 -9.60 -8.65
N VAL A 52 9.20 -10.15 -9.70
CA VAL A 52 9.31 -9.64 -11.08
C VAL A 52 8.54 -8.34 -11.25
N VAL A 53 7.34 -8.24 -10.66
CA VAL A 53 6.58 -6.98 -10.62
C VAL A 53 7.35 -5.92 -9.83
N LEU A 54 7.93 -6.30 -8.69
CA LEU A 54 8.73 -5.40 -7.85
C LEU A 54 9.95 -4.85 -8.61
N GLN A 55 10.63 -5.67 -9.41
CA GLN A 55 11.71 -5.18 -10.30
C GLN A 55 11.23 -4.08 -11.24
N LYS A 56 10.04 -4.24 -11.85
CA LYS A 56 9.47 -3.24 -12.76
C LYS A 56 9.14 -1.94 -12.04
N LEU A 57 8.61 -2.02 -10.82
CA LEU A 57 8.28 -0.86 -10.00
C LEU A 57 9.53 -0.09 -9.53
N LEU A 58 10.58 -0.82 -9.12
CA LEU A 58 11.82 -0.22 -8.62
C LEU A 58 12.74 0.32 -9.73
N GLY A 59 12.63 -0.22 -10.94
CA GLY A 59 13.39 0.23 -12.10
C GLY A 59 14.88 -0.16 -12.08
N ASP A 60 15.66 0.45 -12.98
CA ASP A 60 17.02 -0.01 -13.32
C ASP A 60 18.06 0.19 -12.21
N GLY A 61 17.76 1.01 -11.20
CA GLY A 61 18.62 1.19 -10.03
C GLY A 61 18.70 -0.04 -9.12
N TYR A 62 17.87 -1.05 -9.35
CA TYR A 62 17.78 -2.27 -8.55
C TYR A 62 17.99 -3.53 -9.39
N ASP A 63 18.56 -4.56 -8.77
CA ASP A 63 18.60 -5.95 -9.25
C ASP A 63 17.81 -6.80 -8.25
N VAL A 64 16.53 -7.04 -8.55
CA VAL A 64 15.60 -7.82 -7.73
C VAL A 64 15.60 -9.26 -8.22
N ARG A 65 15.84 -10.21 -7.31
CA ARG A 65 15.87 -11.64 -7.63
C ARG A 65 14.90 -12.44 -6.78
N ASN A 66 14.29 -13.42 -7.42
CA ASN A 66 13.38 -14.36 -6.79
C ASN A 66 14.15 -15.57 -6.25
N PHE A 67 14.14 -15.73 -4.93
CA PHE A 67 14.68 -16.90 -4.22
C PHE A 67 13.56 -17.67 -3.50
N GLY A 68 12.35 -17.67 -4.07
CA GLY A 68 11.22 -18.44 -3.58
C GLY A 68 11.43 -19.95 -3.74
N HIS A 69 11.02 -20.72 -2.74
CA HIS A 69 11.03 -22.17 -2.77
C HIS A 69 9.69 -22.73 -2.28
N SER A 70 8.95 -23.40 -3.16
CA SER A 70 7.62 -23.93 -2.82
C SER A 70 7.64 -24.86 -1.61
N GLY A 71 6.67 -24.68 -0.71
CA GLY A 71 6.58 -25.44 0.53
C GLY A 71 7.61 -25.08 1.60
N ALA A 72 8.48 -24.08 1.39
CA ALA A 72 9.51 -23.72 2.36
C ALA A 72 8.92 -23.26 3.71
N THR A 73 9.50 -23.79 4.78
CA THR A 73 9.22 -23.46 6.18
C THR A 73 10.34 -22.59 6.74
N LEU A 74 10.01 -21.68 7.65
CA LEU A 74 11.01 -20.94 8.41
C LEU A 74 11.68 -21.85 9.45
N LEU A 75 10.88 -22.66 10.15
CA LEU A 75 11.34 -23.55 11.21
C LEU A 75 12.45 -24.45 10.70
N LYS A 76 13.58 -24.49 11.43
CA LYS A 76 14.71 -25.33 11.04
C LYS A 76 14.40 -26.82 11.17
N GLN A 77 13.43 -27.15 12.02
CA GLN A 77 12.87 -28.49 12.22
C GLN A 77 11.53 -28.68 11.48
N GLY A 78 11.12 -27.73 10.65
CA GLY A 78 9.95 -27.89 9.78
C GLY A 78 10.17 -29.00 8.74
N HIS A 79 9.09 -29.43 8.10
CA HIS A 79 9.13 -30.51 7.11
C HIS A 79 9.89 -30.15 5.83
N ASN A 80 10.08 -28.85 5.52
CA ASN A 80 10.88 -28.39 4.39
C ASN A 80 11.63 -27.08 4.75
N PRO A 81 12.70 -27.13 5.55
CA PRO A 81 13.36 -25.92 6.07
C PRO A 81 14.04 -25.10 4.98
N TYR A 82 13.68 -23.82 4.86
CA TYR A 82 14.19 -22.95 3.81
C TYR A 82 15.73 -22.87 3.76
N TYR A 83 16.38 -22.87 4.94
CA TYR A 83 17.83 -22.76 5.05
C TYR A 83 18.61 -23.93 4.43
N LYS A 84 17.94 -25.07 4.17
CA LYS A 84 18.54 -26.24 3.51
C LYS A 84 18.39 -26.21 1.99
N THR A 85 17.64 -25.26 1.46
CA THR A 85 17.32 -25.19 0.03
C THR A 85 18.46 -24.56 -0.78
N ALA A 86 18.54 -24.92 -2.06
CA ALA A 86 19.45 -24.25 -2.99
C ALA A 86 19.11 -22.74 -3.14
N ALA A 87 17.82 -22.38 -3.04
CA ALA A 87 17.38 -20.99 -3.12
C ALA A 87 17.97 -20.13 -1.99
N PHE A 88 17.99 -20.64 -0.76
CA PHE A 88 18.65 -19.97 0.35
C PHE A 88 20.16 -19.80 0.11
N GLN A 89 20.84 -20.86 -0.33
CA GLN A 89 22.28 -20.79 -0.63
C GLN A 89 22.59 -19.75 -1.72
N GLN A 90 21.78 -19.69 -2.78
CA GLN A 90 21.91 -18.70 -3.84
C GLN A 90 21.62 -17.28 -3.34
N ALA A 91 20.62 -17.09 -2.47
CA ALA A 91 20.32 -15.78 -1.88
C ALA A 91 21.49 -15.27 -1.01
N ILE A 92 22.15 -16.16 -0.27
CA ILE A 92 23.33 -15.82 0.53
C ILE A 92 24.52 -15.47 -0.38
N GLN A 93 24.79 -16.27 -1.41
CA GLN A 93 25.86 -16.01 -2.40
C GLN A 93 25.62 -14.75 -3.22
N TYR A 94 24.37 -14.30 -3.33
CA TYR A 94 24.02 -13.07 -4.02
C TYR A 94 24.53 -11.81 -3.30
N VAL A 95 24.74 -11.91 -1.97
CA VAL A 95 25.17 -10.81 -1.08
C VAL A 95 24.25 -9.59 -1.26
N PRO A 96 22.97 -9.69 -0.87
CA PRO A 96 22.01 -8.62 -1.13
C PRO A 96 22.25 -7.38 -0.26
N ASP A 97 21.80 -6.23 -0.75
CA ASP A 97 21.69 -4.98 0.02
C ASP A 97 20.35 -4.90 0.76
N VAL A 98 19.32 -5.54 0.19
CA VAL A 98 17.97 -5.63 0.74
C VAL A 98 17.52 -7.08 0.74
N ALA A 99 17.01 -7.58 1.87
CA ALA A 99 16.32 -8.87 1.94
C ALA A 99 14.84 -8.68 2.32
N ILE A 100 13.95 -9.32 1.56
CA ILE A 100 12.52 -9.42 1.84
C ILE A 100 12.22 -10.87 2.19
N ILE A 101 11.67 -11.11 3.37
CA ILE A 101 11.43 -12.45 3.91
C ILE A 101 9.92 -12.72 4.01
N ASP A 102 9.43 -13.65 3.21
CA ASP A 102 8.05 -14.13 3.16
C ASP A 102 8.00 -15.63 3.48
N LEU A 103 8.18 -15.93 4.77
CA LEU A 103 8.22 -17.27 5.36
C LEU A 103 7.34 -17.31 6.62
N GLY A 104 6.85 -18.50 6.97
CA GLY A 104 5.87 -18.72 8.04
C GLY A 104 4.64 -19.49 7.57
N LEU A 105 4.24 -19.31 6.30
CA LEU A 105 2.98 -19.85 5.80
C LEU A 105 2.93 -21.38 5.89
N ASN A 106 3.98 -22.08 5.44
CA ASN A 106 4.05 -23.54 5.55
C ASN A 106 4.36 -24.02 6.97
N ASP A 107 4.74 -23.13 7.88
CA ASP A 107 4.95 -23.47 9.29
C ASP A 107 3.61 -23.76 9.98
N THR A 108 2.47 -23.33 9.42
CA THR A 108 1.11 -23.73 9.88
C THR A 108 0.75 -25.19 9.54
N ASP A 109 1.66 -25.98 8.98
CA ASP A 109 1.42 -27.40 8.71
C ASP A 109 1.38 -28.20 10.03
N PRO A 110 0.49 -29.20 10.19
CA PRO A 110 0.42 -30.04 11.39
C PRO A 110 1.71 -30.79 11.74
N ARG A 111 2.59 -31.02 10.75
CA ARG A 111 3.92 -31.62 10.99
C ARG A 111 4.85 -30.65 11.72
N ASN A 112 4.57 -29.35 11.66
CA ASN A 112 5.47 -28.27 12.07
C ASN A 112 5.01 -27.59 13.36
N TRP A 113 3.98 -26.74 13.28
CA TRP A 113 3.63 -25.80 14.34
C TRP A 113 3.40 -26.46 15.70
N PRO A 114 2.60 -27.55 15.80
CA PRO A 114 2.31 -28.16 17.10
C PRO A 114 3.56 -28.66 17.83
N ASN A 115 4.59 -29.06 17.09
CA ASN A 115 5.77 -29.71 17.62
C ASN A 115 6.96 -28.75 17.82
N HIS A 116 6.98 -27.64 17.09
CA HIS A 116 8.19 -26.80 16.94
C HIS A 116 7.95 -25.29 17.10
N ARG A 117 6.73 -24.82 17.39
CA ARG A 117 6.40 -23.38 17.49
C ARG A 117 7.31 -22.56 18.40
N ASP A 118 7.82 -23.14 19.48
CA ASP A 118 8.65 -22.43 20.46
C ASP A 118 10.02 -22.02 19.87
N ALA A 119 10.46 -22.69 18.80
CA ALA A 119 11.68 -22.35 18.07
C ALA A 119 11.48 -21.22 17.04
N PHE A 120 10.24 -20.89 16.66
CA PHE A 120 9.95 -20.04 15.50
C PHE A 120 10.65 -18.67 15.58
N ALA A 121 10.50 -17.97 16.70
CA ALA A 121 11.13 -16.65 16.88
C ALA A 121 12.67 -16.72 16.91
N ALA A 122 13.23 -17.79 17.50
CA ALA A 122 14.68 -18.00 17.55
C ALA A 122 15.25 -18.33 16.16
N ASP A 123 14.58 -19.20 15.41
CA ASP A 123 14.95 -19.55 14.04
C ASP A 123 14.81 -18.36 13.09
N TYR A 124 13.79 -17.51 13.27
CA TYR A 124 13.66 -16.25 12.52
C TYR A 124 14.84 -15.30 12.82
N SER A 125 15.17 -15.13 14.10
CA SER A 125 16.27 -14.25 14.52
C SER A 125 17.61 -14.77 13.99
N TRP A 126 17.83 -16.09 14.00
CA TRP A 126 18.99 -16.73 13.37
C TRP A 126 19.08 -16.45 11.86
N LEU A 127 17.96 -16.51 11.13
CA LEU A 127 17.94 -16.18 9.70
C LEU A 127 18.37 -14.73 9.46
N ILE A 128 17.84 -13.79 10.27
CA ILE A 128 18.18 -12.36 10.21
C ILE A 128 19.67 -12.14 10.52
N ASP A 129 20.21 -12.78 11.56
CA ASP A 129 21.63 -12.66 11.91
C ASP A 129 22.54 -13.30 10.85
N THR A 130 22.10 -14.41 10.24
CA THR A 130 22.82 -15.03 9.13
C THR A 130 22.91 -14.07 7.95
N LEU A 131 21.81 -13.40 7.58
CA LEU A 131 21.81 -12.38 6.52
C LEU A 131 22.74 -11.20 6.86
N ARG A 132 22.72 -10.71 8.11
CA ARG A 132 23.64 -9.65 8.55
C ARG A 132 25.10 -10.06 8.54
N SER A 133 25.41 -11.34 8.75
CA SER A 133 26.80 -11.82 8.66
C SER A 133 27.35 -11.75 7.23
N VAL A 134 26.47 -11.81 6.22
CA VAL A 134 26.79 -11.67 4.81
C VAL A 134 26.96 -10.20 4.42
N ASN A 135 26.05 -9.34 4.88
CA ASN A 135 26.13 -7.88 4.68
C ASN A 135 25.60 -7.15 5.92
N GLY A 136 26.50 -6.56 6.71
CA GLY A 136 26.16 -5.88 7.97
C GLY A 136 25.33 -4.61 7.80
N ALA A 137 25.29 -4.03 6.60
CA ALA A 137 24.49 -2.85 6.27
C ALA A 137 23.13 -3.22 5.63
N MET A 138 22.81 -4.51 5.52
CA MET A 138 21.61 -4.98 4.82
C MET A 138 20.32 -4.43 5.45
N GLN A 139 19.43 -3.93 4.60
CA GLN A 139 18.07 -3.60 5.00
C GLN A 139 17.21 -4.86 4.93
N ILE A 140 16.58 -5.23 6.04
CA ILE A 140 15.78 -6.45 6.14
C ILE A 140 14.32 -6.09 6.38
N TYR A 141 13.47 -6.70 5.56
CA TYR A 141 12.02 -6.59 5.60
C TYR A 141 11.45 -7.98 5.86
N ILE A 142 10.61 -8.11 6.88
CA ILE A 142 9.85 -9.34 7.12
C ILE A 142 8.38 -9.08 6.81
N CYS A 143 7.76 -9.99 6.07
CA CYS A 143 6.38 -9.87 5.65
C CYS A 143 5.46 -10.54 6.66
N LYS A 144 4.31 -9.91 6.95
CA LYS A 144 3.14 -10.65 7.38
C LYS A 144 2.73 -11.65 6.30
N MET A 145 2.17 -12.77 6.71
CA MET A 145 1.78 -13.85 5.80
C MET A 145 0.56 -13.46 4.98
N THR A 146 0.54 -13.83 3.70
CA THR A 146 -0.67 -13.78 2.88
C THR A 146 -1.78 -14.62 3.50
N PRO A 147 -3.07 -14.27 3.31
CA PRO A 147 -4.20 -15.09 3.76
C PRO A 147 -4.10 -16.58 3.37
N VAL A 148 -4.55 -17.45 4.27
CA VAL A 148 -4.95 -18.84 3.96
C VAL A 148 -6.47 -18.91 4.15
N LEU A 149 -7.19 -19.29 3.09
CA LEU A 149 -8.65 -19.27 3.09
C LEU A 149 -9.22 -20.68 3.33
N PRO A 150 -10.46 -20.79 3.87
CA PRO A 150 -11.05 -22.07 4.26
C PRO A 150 -11.24 -23.09 3.13
N ASP A 151 -11.32 -22.63 1.88
CA ASP A 151 -11.54 -23.51 0.72
C ASP A 151 -10.27 -24.25 0.27
N HIS A 152 -9.10 -23.91 0.84
CA HIS A 152 -7.85 -24.59 0.51
C HIS A 152 -7.84 -26.02 1.09
N PRO A 153 -7.50 -27.07 0.32
CA PRO A 153 -7.56 -28.47 0.78
C PRO A 153 -6.70 -28.78 2.02
N GLY A 154 -5.60 -28.04 2.21
CA GLY A 154 -4.74 -28.15 3.38
C GLY A 154 -5.18 -27.32 4.60
N PHE A 155 -6.33 -26.63 4.51
CA PHE A 155 -6.87 -25.84 5.62
C PHE A 155 -7.56 -26.76 6.64
N LEU A 156 -6.85 -27.08 7.72
CA LEU A 156 -7.41 -27.81 8.85
C LEU A 156 -7.85 -26.83 9.94
N SER A 157 -8.70 -27.26 10.88
CA SER A 157 -9.17 -26.40 11.97
C SER A 157 -8.02 -25.74 12.75
N GLY A 158 -6.95 -26.49 13.01
CA GLY A 158 -5.73 -25.97 13.66
C GLY A 158 -4.93 -24.97 12.81
N THR A 159 -4.95 -25.12 11.48
CA THR A 159 -4.21 -24.25 10.55
C THR A 159 -4.59 -22.79 10.73
N ARG A 160 -5.87 -22.50 10.93
CA ARG A 160 -6.36 -21.13 11.16
C ARG A 160 -5.78 -20.51 12.43
N ASP A 161 -5.78 -21.26 13.52
CA ASP A 161 -5.35 -20.74 14.81
C ASP A 161 -3.82 -20.58 14.81
N TRP A 162 -3.08 -21.54 14.25
CA TRP A 162 -1.63 -21.46 14.08
C TRP A 162 -1.21 -20.33 13.13
N PHE A 163 -1.98 -20.05 12.08
CA PHE A 163 -1.78 -18.90 11.20
C PHE A 163 -1.77 -17.60 12.01
N TRP A 164 -2.75 -17.42 12.91
CA TRP A 164 -2.82 -16.24 13.76
C TRP A 164 -1.75 -16.22 14.85
N GLU A 165 -1.39 -17.38 15.42
CA GLU A 165 -0.25 -17.48 16.34
C GLU A 165 1.06 -16.99 15.68
N ILE A 166 1.34 -17.41 14.44
CA ILE A 166 2.50 -16.94 13.66
C ILE A 166 2.37 -15.45 13.35
N GLN A 167 1.25 -15.01 12.77
CA GLN A 167 1.00 -13.61 12.42
C GLN A 167 1.23 -12.66 13.60
N ASN A 168 0.84 -13.07 14.81
CA ASN A 168 1.00 -12.28 16.03
C ASN A 168 2.44 -12.22 16.53
N GLN A 169 3.29 -13.20 16.20
CA GLN A 169 4.71 -13.17 16.53
C GLN A 169 5.52 -12.23 15.63
N LEU A 170 5.13 -12.06 14.36
CA LEU A 170 5.90 -11.29 13.37
C LEU A 170 6.19 -9.83 13.79
N PRO A 171 5.23 -9.04 14.34
CA PRO A 171 5.54 -7.71 14.85
C PRO A 171 6.56 -7.69 16.00
N VAL A 172 6.52 -8.70 16.87
CA VAL A 172 7.46 -8.83 17.98
C VAL A 172 8.84 -9.18 17.45
N ILE A 173 8.94 -10.14 16.52
CA ILE A 173 10.18 -10.53 15.86
C ILE A 173 10.80 -9.33 15.13
N ALA A 174 10.01 -8.58 14.35
CA ALA A 174 10.48 -7.40 13.64
C ALA A 174 11.07 -6.36 14.60
N LYS A 175 10.34 -6.04 15.66
CA LYS A 175 10.75 -5.07 16.67
C LYS A 175 12.03 -5.51 17.40
N SER A 176 12.08 -6.75 17.89
CA SER A 176 13.22 -7.29 18.63
C SER A 176 14.48 -7.34 17.78
N ASN A 177 14.34 -7.67 16.50
CA ASN A 177 15.46 -7.74 15.56
C ASN A 177 15.78 -6.40 14.90
N LYS A 178 15.02 -5.32 15.17
CA LYS A 178 15.19 -4.00 14.53
C LYS A 178 15.14 -4.06 13.00
N VAL A 179 14.17 -4.79 12.47
CA VAL A 179 13.91 -4.92 11.03
C VAL A 179 12.53 -4.34 10.69
N THR A 180 12.27 -4.07 9.42
CA THR A 180 10.99 -3.49 8.99
C THR A 180 9.93 -4.59 8.83
N LEU A 181 8.73 -4.38 9.39
CA LEU A 181 7.57 -5.24 9.14
C LEU A 181 6.75 -4.70 7.96
N VAL A 182 6.50 -5.53 6.96
CA VAL A 182 5.63 -5.23 5.81
C VAL A 182 4.31 -5.98 5.95
N ASP A 183 3.19 -5.27 5.88
CA ASP A 183 1.85 -5.87 5.98
C ASP A 183 1.28 -6.16 4.59
N ILE A 184 1.72 -7.28 3.97
CA ILE A 184 1.14 -7.76 2.71
C ILE A 184 -0.17 -8.53 2.93
N HIS A 185 -0.55 -8.78 4.18
CA HIS A 185 -1.76 -9.50 4.55
C HIS A 185 -3.01 -8.64 4.37
N GLN A 186 -3.03 -7.46 5.00
CA GLN A 186 -4.22 -6.61 5.09
C GLN A 186 -4.77 -6.19 3.71
N PRO A 187 -3.94 -5.83 2.71
CA PRO A 187 -4.42 -5.54 1.36
C PRO A 187 -5.07 -6.74 0.63
N LEU A 188 -4.67 -7.97 0.97
CA LEU A 188 -5.20 -9.20 0.36
C LEU A 188 -6.37 -9.80 1.16
N TYR A 189 -6.51 -9.46 2.44
CA TYR A 189 -7.51 -10.07 3.33
C TYR A 189 -8.95 -9.87 2.83
N GLN A 190 -9.23 -8.72 2.20
CA GLN A 190 -10.55 -8.41 1.63
C GLN A 190 -10.69 -8.88 0.18
N ARG A 191 -9.73 -9.67 -0.32
CA ARG A 191 -9.64 -10.09 -1.73
C ARG A 191 -9.51 -11.62 -1.88
N PRO A 192 -10.44 -12.42 -1.33
CA PRO A 192 -10.41 -13.87 -1.51
C PRO A 192 -10.56 -14.28 -2.99
N ASP A 193 -11.12 -13.41 -3.82
CA ASP A 193 -11.24 -13.57 -5.27
C ASP A 193 -9.88 -13.64 -6.00
N LEU A 194 -8.82 -13.15 -5.37
CA LEU A 194 -7.47 -13.13 -5.94
C LEU A 194 -6.64 -14.38 -5.61
N PHE A 195 -7.25 -15.45 -5.10
CA PHE A 195 -6.54 -16.67 -4.71
C PHE A 195 -7.00 -17.84 -5.58
N VAL A 196 -6.07 -18.44 -6.34
CA VAL A 196 -6.41 -19.48 -7.33
C VAL A 196 -6.82 -20.81 -6.71
N ASP A 197 -6.35 -21.09 -5.50
CA ASP A 197 -6.60 -22.31 -4.74
C ASP A 197 -6.87 -22.02 -3.25
N ALA A 198 -7.33 -20.80 -2.95
CA ALA A 198 -7.52 -20.31 -1.58
C ALA A 198 -6.23 -20.19 -0.73
N LEU A 199 -5.03 -20.31 -1.33
CA LEU A 199 -3.74 -20.11 -0.67
C LEU A 199 -2.78 -19.22 -1.48
N HIS A 200 -2.69 -19.44 -2.79
CA HIS A 200 -1.77 -18.74 -3.67
C HIS A 200 -2.45 -17.55 -4.37
N PRO A 201 -1.94 -16.31 -4.18
CA PRO A 201 -2.42 -15.15 -4.92
C PRO A 201 -2.19 -15.32 -6.43
N ASP A 202 -3.11 -14.79 -7.23
CA ASP A 202 -2.97 -14.67 -8.68
C ASP A 202 -2.07 -13.48 -9.08
N GLU A 203 -2.04 -13.14 -10.36
CA GLU A 203 -1.23 -12.03 -10.87
C GLU A 203 -1.66 -10.66 -10.30
N ALA A 204 -2.95 -10.45 -10.03
CA ALA A 204 -3.42 -9.22 -9.39
C ALA A 204 -3.04 -9.20 -7.89
N GLY A 205 -3.12 -10.34 -7.22
CA GLY A 205 -2.62 -10.50 -5.85
C GLY A 205 -1.11 -10.25 -5.74
N ALA A 206 -0.33 -10.75 -6.68
CA ALA A 206 1.11 -10.49 -6.76
C ALA A 206 1.43 -9.01 -6.99
N ASN A 207 0.63 -8.29 -7.79
CA ASN A 207 0.75 -6.84 -7.95
C ASN A 207 0.51 -6.10 -6.63
N ILE A 208 -0.47 -6.53 -5.82
CA ILE A 208 -0.73 -5.96 -4.48
C ILE A 208 0.47 -6.18 -3.55
N ILE A 209 1.04 -7.40 -3.52
CA ILE A 209 2.24 -7.72 -2.73
C ILE A 209 3.41 -6.83 -3.16
N ALA A 210 3.72 -6.80 -4.45
CA ALA A 210 4.82 -6.02 -5.01
C ALA A 210 4.66 -4.52 -4.73
N THR A 211 3.46 -3.96 -4.90
CA THR A 211 3.17 -2.54 -4.62
C THR A 211 3.36 -2.23 -3.13
N THR A 212 2.89 -3.11 -2.24
CA THR A 212 3.04 -2.93 -0.79
C THR A 212 4.50 -2.91 -0.39
N ILE A 213 5.31 -3.82 -0.94
CA ILE A 213 6.76 -3.86 -0.70
C ILE A 213 7.46 -2.65 -1.31
N TYR A 214 7.13 -2.29 -2.55
CA TYR A 214 7.67 -1.12 -3.25
C TYR A 214 7.51 0.13 -2.37
N GLN A 215 6.30 0.41 -1.90
CA GLN A 215 6.01 1.57 -1.06
C GLN A 215 6.86 1.61 0.22
N GLN A 216 7.09 0.45 0.87
CA GLN A 216 7.91 0.38 2.08
C GLN A 216 9.41 0.58 1.80
N LEU A 217 9.87 0.15 0.62
CA LEU A 217 11.28 0.21 0.22
C LEU A 217 11.63 1.60 -0.33
N SER A 218 10.83 2.12 -1.27
CA SER A 218 11.06 3.43 -1.91
C SER A 218 10.62 4.60 -1.05
N GLY A 219 9.61 4.41 -0.19
CA GLY A 219 8.92 5.50 0.50
C GLY A 219 7.98 6.29 -0.40
N ASP A 220 7.79 5.91 -1.66
CA ASP A 220 6.83 6.49 -2.59
C ASP A 220 5.44 5.88 -2.34
N TYR A 221 4.51 6.71 -1.89
CA TYR A 221 3.11 6.35 -1.64
C TYR A 221 2.15 7.01 -2.62
N GLY A 222 2.67 7.53 -3.74
CA GLY A 222 1.90 8.26 -4.76
C GLY A 222 1.66 9.74 -4.41
N GLY A 223 2.54 10.34 -3.60
CA GLY A 223 2.51 11.75 -3.22
C GLY A 223 1.27 12.17 -2.42
N LEU A 224 1.14 13.48 -2.22
CA LEU A 224 0.09 14.06 -1.37
C LEU A 224 -1.34 13.74 -1.84
N GLN A 225 -2.10 13.09 -0.96
CA GLN A 225 -3.50 12.74 -1.10
C GLN A 225 -4.23 12.97 0.22
N LEU A 226 -5.44 13.54 0.15
CA LEU A 226 -6.36 13.61 1.28
C LEU A 226 -7.18 12.33 1.38
N ALA A 227 -7.68 11.99 2.56
CA ALA A 227 -8.71 10.96 2.67
C ALA A 227 -9.94 11.34 1.83
N GLY A 228 -10.58 10.35 1.18
CA GLY A 228 -11.62 10.58 0.17
C GLY A 228 -12.90 11.28 0.65
N ILE A 229 -13.06 11.49 1.96
CA ILE A 229 -14.17 12.26 2.53
C ILE A 229 -13.93 13.78 2.44
N PHE A 230 -12.69 14.24 2.24
CA PHE A 230 -12.40 15.66 2.14
C PHE A 230 -12.73 16.18 0.73
N GLY A 231 -13.41 17.32 0.66
CA GLY A 231 -13.75 18.01 -0.58
C GLY A 231 -14.19 19.44 -0.29
N SER A 232 -14.33 20.27 -1.33
CA SER A 232 -15.03 21.55 -1.23
C SER A 232 -16.50 21.33 -0.87
N ASP A 233 -17.18 22.34 -0.33
CA ASP A 233 -18.57 22.28 0.14
C ASP A 233 -18.80 21.30 1.31
N MET A 234 -17.74 20.86 2.00
CA MET A 234 -17.88 19.92 3.12
C MET A 234 -18.28 20.59 4.43
N VAL A 235 -18.75 19.76 5.37
CA VAL A 235 -19.00 20.16 6.77
C VAL A 235 -18.05 19.40 7.68
N LEU A 236 -17.35 20.13 8.53
CA LEU A 236 -16.49 19.60 9.58
C LEU A 236 -17.23 19.64 10.92
N GLN A 237 -17.03 18.63 11.77
CA GLN A 237 -17.73 18.54 13.05
C GLN A 237 -17.33 19.66 14.01
N ARG A 238 -18.31 20.42 14.51
CA ARG A 238 -18.11 21.47 15.52
C ARG A 238 -17.85 20.90 16.91
N ASN A 239 -17.29 21.72 17.79
CA ASN A 239 -16.98 21.41 19.19
C ASN A 239 -16.08 20.18 19.39
N GLN A 240 -15.36 19.79 18.34
CA GLN A 240 -14.34 18.74 18.34
C GLN A 240 -13.10 19.25 17.61
N PRO A 241 -11.89 18.76 17.94
CA PRO A 241 -10.68 19.10 17.21
C PRO A 241 -10.83 18.80 15.71
N ILE A 242 -10.50 19.78 14.86
CA ILE A 242 -10.62 19.65 13.41
C ILE A 242 -9.39 18.92 12.87
N LYS A 243 -9.61 17.77 12.23
CA LYS A 243 -8.53 16.89 11.75
C LYS A 243 -8.49 16.89 10.23
N PHE A 244 -7.30 17.11 9.67
CA PHE A 244 -6.98 16.86 8.26
C PHE A 244 -5.99 15.70 8.19
N TYR A 245 -6.25 14.73 7.33
CA TYR A 245 -5.44 13.52 7.24
C TYR A 245 -5.49 12.89 5.85
N GLY A 246 -4.49 12.08 5.55
CA GLY A 246 -4.36 11.41 4.26
C GLY A 246 -3.07 10.60 4.15
N SER A 247 -2.58 10.48 2.91
CA SER A 247 -1.28 9.89 2.59
C SER A 247 -0.39 10.86 1.81
N ALA A 248 0.91 10.64 1.90
CA ALA A 248 1.94 11.28 1.08
C ALA A 248 3.20 10.42 1.12
N ASP A 249 4.25 10.81 0.41
CA ASP A 249 5.51 10.06 0.41
C ASP A 249 6.13 10.09 1.80
N LYS A 250 6.93 9.08 2.15
CA LYS A 250 7.56 8.93 3.46
C LYS A 250 8.46 10.12 3.79
N ASN A 251 8.42 10.58 5.03
CA ASN A 251 9.16 11.74 5.53
C ASN A 251 8.88 13.05 4.78
N GLU A 252 7.76 13.13 4.08
CA GLU A 252 7.32 14.34 3.39
C GLU A 252 6.68 15.32 4.39
N LYS A 253 7.08 16.59 4.31
CA LYS A 253 6.51 17.66 5.13
C LYS A 253 5.17 18.08 4.54
N ILE A 254 4.12 17.96 5.33
CA ILE A 254 2.77 18.40 4.97
C ILE A 254 2.44 19.66 5.75
N GLU A 255 1.87 20.63 5.06
CA GLU A 255 1.43 21.90 5.60
C GLU A 255 -0.07 22.07 5.36
N VAL A 256 -0.82 22.42 6.40
CA VAL A 256 -2.24 22.71 6.32
C VAL A 256 -2.48 24.13 6.80
N HIS A 257 -3.10 24.95 5.96
CA HIS A 257 -3.65 26.24 6.34
C HIS A 257 -5.15 26.09 6.44
N PHE A 258 -5.72 26.47 7.58
CA PHE A 258 -7.15 26.43 7.81
C PHE A 258 -7.54 27.56 8.76
N ASN A 259 -8.53 28.35 8.37
CA ASN A 259 -9.06 29.47 9.17
C ASN A 259 -7.96 30.43 9.70
N GLY A 260 -7.08 30.89 8.80
CA GLY A 260 -5.98 31.80 9.12
C GLY A 260 -4.86 31.20 9.99
N ARG A 261 -4.96 29.91 10.34
CA ARG A 261 -3.94 29.17 11.10
C ARG A 261 -3.19 28.22 10.20
N LYS A 262 -1.90 28.07 10.46
CA LYS A 262 -1.01 27.14 9.78
C LYS A 262 -0.56 26.07 10.76
N GLN A 263 -0.57 24.81 10.32
CA GLN A 263 -0.04 23.67 11.05
C GLN A 263 0.76 22.80 10.09
N THR A 264 1.78 22.11 10.61
CA THR A 264 2.64 21.23 9.81
C THR A 264 2.81 19.89 10.48
N THR A 265 3.00 18.84 9.68
CA THR A 265 3.34 17.50 10.13
C THR A 265 4.31 16.84 9.15
N ILE A 266 4.82 15.67 9.49
CA ILE A 266 5.65 14.85 8.61
C ILE A 266 4.96 13.49 8.49
N THR A 267 4.88 12.94 7.28
CA THR A 267 4.36 11.58 7.07
C THR A 267 5.18 10.55 7.83
N ASN A 268 4.50 9.56 8.41
CA ASN A 268 5.18 8.46 9.06
C ASN A 268 5.79 7.46 8.05
N ALA A 269 6.43 6.40 8.56
CA ALA A 269 7.04 5.36 7.74
C ALA A 269 6.05 4.60 6.81
N LYS A 270 4.73 4.77 7.00
CA LYS A 270 3.68 4.19 6.16
C LYS A 270 3.01 5.23 5.26
N GLY A 271 3.64 6.39 5.08
CA GLY A 271 3.13 7.49 4.26
C GLY A 271 1.87 8.16 4.83
N LYS A 272 1.48 7.92 6.08
CA LYS A 272 0.28 8.53 6.68
C LYS A 272 0.61 9.80 7.44
N TRP A 273 -0.26 10.79 7.34
CA TRP A 273 -0.13 12.07 8.05
C TRP A 273 -1.46 12.51 8.66
N LEU A 274 -1.35 13.30 9.74
CA LEU A 274 -2.48 13.89 10.46
C LEU A 274 -2.05 15.27 10.98
N VAL A 275 -2.91 16.26 10.78
CA VAL A 275 -2.84 17.59 11.38
C VAL A 275 -4.12 17.83 12.17
N THR A 276 -4.00 18.41 13.36
CA THR A 276 -5.13 18.73 14.24
C THR A 276 -5.13 20.23 14.55
N PHE A 277 -6.29 20.86 14.39
CA PHE A 277 -6.58 22.22 14.84
C PHE A 277 -7.50 22.19 16.07
N PRO A 278 -7.50 23.24 16.90
CA PRO A 278 -8.43 23.36 18.02
C PRO A 278 -9.89 23.25 17.60
N ALA A 279 -10.74 22.85 18.55
CA ALA A 279 -12.17 22.81 18.33
C ALA A 279 -12.73 24.19 17.99
N MET A 280 -13.74 24.21 17.13
CA MET A 280 -14.40 25.43 16.66
C MET A 280 -15.91 25.32 16.88
N ALA A 281 -16.54 26.44 17.23
CA ALA A 281 -17.99 26.57 17.18
C ALA A 281 -18.46 26.51 15.71
N ALA A 282 -19.78 26.41 15.52
CA ALA A 282 -20.35 26.43 14.18
C ALA A 282 -20.03 27.75 13.46
N GLY A 283 -19.77 27.69 12.15
CA GLY A 283 -19.43 28.87 11.35
C GLY A 283 -18.86 28.51 9.98
N GLY A 284 -18.41 29.54 9.27
CA GLY A 284 -17.90 29.45 7.90
C GLY A 284 -18.60 30.44 6.97
N PRO A 285 -18.35 30.37 5.66
CA PRO A 285 -17.46 29.41 5.02
C PRO A 285 -15.99 29.69 5.29
N TYR A 286 -15.21 28.62 5.46
CA TYR A 286 -13.76 28.65 5.59
C TYR A 286 -13.09 28.12 4.32
N HIS A 287 -11.78 28.34 4.25
CA HIS A 287 -10.91 27.82 3.22
C HIS A 287 -9.81 26.98 3.87
N ALA A 288 -9.43 25.87 3.23
CA ALA A 288 -8.26 25.08 3.60
C ALA A 288 -7.31 24.89 2.41
N ILE A 289 -6.01 24.98 2.69
CA ILE A 289 -4.96 24.63 1.74
C ILE A 289 -4.11 23.54 2.37
N VAL A 290 -3.98 22.42 1.68
CA VAL A 290 -3.08 21.32 2.07
C VAL A 290 -1.97 21.23 1.02
N SER A 291 -0.72 21.36 1.45
CA SER A 291 0.41 21.36 0.55
C SER A 291 1.55 20.47 1.02
N SER A 292 2.30 20.02 0.02
CA SER A 292 3.59 19.33 0.11
C SER A 292 4.59 20.08 -0.76
N SER A 293 5.81 19.57 -0.92
CA SER A 293 6.78 20.16 -1.85
C SER A 293 6.36 20.07 -3.32
N SER A 294 5.59 19.06 -3.69
CA SER A 294 5.27 18.74 -5.10
C SER A 294 3.83 19.09 -5.49
N LYS A 295 2.92 19.23 -4.52
CA LYS A 295 1.48 19.36 -4.77
C LYS A 295 0.78 20.26 -3.75
N LYS A 296 -0.22 20.99 -4.22
CA LYS A 296 -1.14 21.82 -3.42
C LYS A 296 -2.58 21.42 -3.72
N ILE A 297 -3.40 21.25 -2.67
CA ILE A 297 -4.82 20.94 -2.73
C ILE A 297 -5.57 22.08 -2.01
N GLU A 298 -6.57 22.66 -2.67
CA GLU A 298 -7.39 23.74 -2.13
C GLU A 298 -8.82 23.25 -1.93
N LEU A 299 -9.38 23.50 -0.75
CA LEU A 299 -10.74 23.14 -0.37
C LEU A 299 -11.50 24.41 0.00
N GLN A 300 -12.60 24.67 -0.68
CA GLN A 300 -13.39 25.90 -0.56
C GLN A 300 -14.78 25.61 0.03
N ASP A 301 -15.44 26.66 0.52
CA ASP A 301 -16.79 26.59 1.10
C ASP A 301 -16.93 25.55 2.23
N LEU A 302 -15.98 25.54 3.16
CA LEU A 302 -15.99 24.58 4.27
C LEU A 302 -16.80 25.14 5.45
N LEU A 303 -17.81 24.42 5.89
CA LEU A 303 -18.54 24.76 7.10
C LEU A 303 -17.98 24.01 8.30
N VAL A 304 -18.11 24.60 9.49
CA VAL A 304 -18.02 23.88 10.76
C VAL A 304 -19.43 23.81 11.33
N GLY A 305 -19.93 22.61 11.60
CA GLY A 305 -21.34 22.38 11.93
C GLY A 305 -21.59 20.99 12.50
N GLU A 306 -22.85 20.55 12.50
CA GLU A 306 -23.19 19.16 12.85
C GLU A 306 -23.02 18.25 11.65
N VAL A 307 -22.37 17.11 11.85
CA VAL A 307 -22.19 16.08 10.83
C VAL A 307 -22.92 14.81 11.27
N TRP A 308 -23.91 14.41 10.48
CA TRP A 308 -24.72 13.23 10.74
C TRP A 308 -24.34 12.12 9.75
N LEU A 309 -24.08 10.91 10.27
CA LEU A 309 -23.95 9.72 9.44
C LEU A 309 -25.34 9.11 9.24
N CYS A 310 -25.82 9.18 8.01
CA CYS A 310 -27.08 8.60 7.59
C CYS A 310 -26.82 7.24 6.93
N SER A 311 -27.21 6.14 7.58
CA SER A 311 -27.07 4.79 7.06
C SER A 311 -28.33 3.98 7.32
N GLY A 312 -28.73 3.14 6.37
CA GLY A 312 -29.93 2.34 6.44
C GLY A 312 -30.11 1.45 5.22
N GLN A 313 -31.29 0.85 5.12
CA GLN A 313 -31.71 0.00 4.00
C GLN A 313 -32.40 0.81 2.86
N SER A 314 -33.06 0.14 1.92
CA SER A 314 -33.78 0.73 0.77
C SER A 314 -34.62 1.99 1.04
N ASN A 315 -35.28 2.12 2.19
CA ASN A 315 -36.09 3.30 2.56
C ASN A 315 -35.22 4.56 2.74
N MET A 316 -33.97 4.40 3.21
CA MET A 316 -33.01 5.51 3.30
C MET A 316 -32.44 5.90 1.93
N ALA A 317 -32.56 5.00 0.94
CA ALA A 317 -32.21 5.28 -0.44
C ALA A 317 -33.36 5.93 -1.23
N PHE A 318 -34.57 5.98 -0.66
CA PHE A 318 -35.73 6.58 -1.30
C PHE A 318 -35.51 8.09 -1.51
N PRO A 319 -35.77 8.66 -2.70
CA PRO A 319 -35.58 10.09 -2.92
C PRO A 319 -36.66 10.96 -2.26
N LEU A 320 -36.27 12.12 -1.72
CA LEU A 320 -37.21 13.06 -1.10
C LEU A 320 -38.33 13.48 -2.07
N GLY A 321 -38.00 13.70 -3.34
CA GLY A 321 -38.99 14.06 -4.37
C GLY A 321 -40.04 12.99 -4.65
N ALA A 322 -39.82 11.74 -4.24
CA ALA A 322 -40.79 10.66 -4.35
C ALA A 322 -41.65 10.50 -3.07
N SER A 323 -41.37 11.28 -2.02
CA SER A 323 -42.08 11.24 -0.74
C SER A 323 -43.34 12.11 -0.75
N ILE A 324 -44.24 11.86 0.20
CA ILE A 324 -45.37 12.75 0.48
C ILE A 324 -44.80 14.13 0.84
N ASN A 325 -45.28 15.19 0.17
CA ASN A 325 -44.80 16.58 0.27
C ASN A 325 -43.36 16.83 -0.23
N GLY A 326 -42.81 15.93 -1.06
CA GLY A 326 -41.43 16.02 -1.54
C GLY A 326 -41.05 17.34 -2.22
N GLU A 327 -41.94 17.91 -3.03
CA GLU A 327 -41.66 19.19 -3.73
C GLU A 327 -41.49 20.39 -2.77
N GLU A 328 -42.32 20.46 -1.73
CA GLU A 328 -42.25 21.53 -0.71
C GLU A 328 -40.98 21.40 0.12
N GLU A 329 -40.65 20.18 0.56
CA GLU A 329 -39.45 19.88 1.33
C GLU A 329 -38.17 20.11 0.51
N ILE A 330 -38.19 19.77 -0.77
CA ILE A 330 -37.12 20.09 -1.72
C ILE A 330 -36.88 21.60 -1.82
N THR A 331 -37.96 22.38 -1.96
CA THR A 331 -37.86 23.84 -2.06
C THR A 331 -37.30 24.42 -0.76
N THR A 332 -37.73 23.89 0.37
CA THR A 332 -37.20 24.24 1.69
C THR A 332 -35.72 23.92 1.79
N ALA A 333 -35.29 22.71 1.43
CA ALA A 333 -33.90 22.27 1.45
C ALA A 333 -33.01 23.12 0.54
N HIS A 334 -33.47 23.46 -0.67
CA HIS A 334 -32.75 24.31 -1.61
C HIS A 334 -32.45 25.72 -1.03
N ASN A 335 -33.37 26.25 -0.22
CA ASN A 335 -33.18 27.53 0.44
C ASN A 335 -32.23 27.47 1.66
N LYS A 336 -31.89 26.26 2.16
CA LYS A 336 -30.95 26.07 3.27
C LYS A 336 -29.52 26.02 2.76
N LYS A 337 -28.93 27.20 2.59
CA LYS A 337 -27.54 27.39 2.10
C LYS A 337 -26.44 26.77 2.97
N ASP A 338 -26.76 26.23 4.15
CA ASP A 338 -25.81 25.59 5.07
C ASP A 338 -26.01 24.06 5.17
N LEU A 339 -27.01 23.51 4.48
CA LEU A 339 -27.18 22.06 4.38
C LEU A 339 -26.27 21.52 3.28
N ARG A 340 -25.46 20.51 3.62
CA ARG A 340 -24.54 19.84 2.70
C ARG A 340 -24.76 18.35 2.75
N LEU A 341 -24.59 17.70 1.61
CA LEU A 341 -24.74 16.26 1.46
C LEU A 341 -23.46 15.66 0.88
N PHE A 342 -22.96 14.62 1.53
CA PHE A 342 -22.01 13.70 0.94
C PHE A 342 -22.73 12.38 0.67
N GLN A 343 -23.11 12.15 -0.58
CA GLN A 343 -23.80 10.92 -0.94
C GLN A 343 -22.83 9.90 -1.52
N MET A 344 -22.66 8.77 -0.81
CA MET A 344 -22.00 7.58 -1.36
C MET A 344 -22.94 6.88 -2.34
N LYS A 345 -22.93 7.34 -3.60
CA LYS A 345 -23.75 6.76 -4.67
C LYS A 345 -23.14 5.43 -5.10
N PRO A 346 -23.90 4.31 -5.07
CA PRO A 346 -23.41 3.06 -5.61
C PRO A 346 -23.13 3.24 -7.10
N ILE A 347 -22.06 2.63 -7.61
CA ILE A 347 -21.72 2.72 -9.03
C ILE A 347 -22.64 1.85 -9.90
N ALA A 348 -23.34 0.89 -9.29
CA ALA A 348 -24.28 -0.02 -9.93
C ALA A 348 -25.41 -0.42 -8.98
N GLY A 349 -26.59 -0.72 -9.53
CA GLY A 349 -27.70 -1.29 -8.78
C GLY A 349 -27.44 -2.77 -8.46
N THR A 350 -27.98 -3.25 -7.35
CA THR A 350 -27.95 -4.67 -6.95
C THR A 350 -29.28 -5.33 -7.28
N ASP A 351 -29.70 -5.24 -8.54
CA ASP A 351 -30.92 -5.84 -9.05
C ASP A 351 -30.62 -7.16 -9.80
N ASN A 352 -31.61 -7.70 -10.54
CA ASN A 352 -31.45 -8.97 -11.26
C ASN A 352 -30.75 -8.83 -12.63
N THR A 353 -30.16 -7.67 -12.92
CA THR A 353 -29.44 -7.41 -14.17
C THR A 353 -27.95 -7.67 -13.98
N SER A 354 -27.34 -8.41 -14.89
CA SER A 354 -25.89 -8.57 -14.92
C SER A 354 -25.21 -7.21 -15.16
N TRP A 355 -24.17 -6.93 -14.38
CA TRP A 355 -23.31 -5.78 -14.63
C TRP A 355 -22.51 -5.96 -15.92
N ASP A 356 -22.29 -4.86 -16.64
CA ASP A 356 -21.36 -4.84 -17.76
C ASP A 356 -19.92 -5.04 -17.27
N SER A 357 -19.01 -5.43 -18.17
CA SER A 357 -17.63 -5.77 -17.83
C SER A 357 -16.84 -4.63 -17.17
N ILE A 358 -17.15 -3.36 -17.48
CA ILE A 358 -16.46 -2.21 -16.88
C ILE A 358 -16.92 -2.05 -15.43
N THR A 359 -18.23 -2.10 -15.21
CA THR A 359 -18.82 -2.04 -13.88
C THR A 359 -18.36 -3.20 -13.01
N LEU A 360 -18.42 -4.44 -13.53
CA LEU A 360 -17.92 -5.62 -12.84
C LEU A 360 -16.43 -5.47 -12.48
N GLY A 361 -15.61 -4.96 -13.40
CA GLY A 361 -14.20 -4.70 -13.16
C GLY A 361 -13.95 -3.73 -11.99
N LYS A 362 -14.76 -2.67 -11.87
CA LYS A 362 -14.70 -1.72 -10.74
C LYS A 362 -15.15 -2.34 -9.43
N ILE A 363 -16.26 -3.08 -9.45
CA ILE A 363 -16.77 -3.76 -8.25
C ILE A 363 -15.77 -4.79 -7.72
N ASN A 364 -15.13 -5.56 -8.61
CA ASN A 364 -14.06 -6.49 -8.24
C ASN A 364 -12.82 -5.77 -7.68
N GLN A 365 -12.61 -4.49 -8.02
CA GLN A 365 -11.57 -3.64 -7.44
C GLN A 365 -12.04 -2.90 -6.16
N LEU A 366 -13.20 -3.27 -5.62
CA LEU A 366 -13.82 -2.67 -4.42
C LEU A 366 -14.26 -1.20 -4.61
N GLU A 367 -14.39 -0.73 -5.86
CA GLU A 367 -14.88 0.61 -6.19
C GLU A 367 -16.41 0.69 -6.14
N TYR A 368 -17.01 0.34 -4.99
CA TYR A 368 -18.47 0.21 -4.84
C TYR A 368 -19.24 1.52 -4.96
N PHE A 369 -18.63 2.62 -4.50
CA PHE A 369 -19.31 3.91 -4.34
C PHE A 369 -18.49 5.05 -4.92
N LYS A 370 -19.19 6.10 -5.34
CA LYS A 370 -18.64 7.42 -5.66
C LYS A 370 -19.42 8.50 -4.93
N GLY A 371 -18.76 9.56 -4.50
CA GLY A 371 -19.42 10.64 -3.78
C GLY A 371 -18.53 11.86 -3.66
N ASN A 372 -19.16 13.03 -3.67
CA ASN A 372 -18.53 14.31 -3.38
C ASN A 372 -19.50 15.10 -2.48
N TRP A 373 -18.95 16.05 -1.74
CA TRP A 373 -19.76 17.04 -1.03
C TRP A 373 -20.43 17.97 -2.03
N GLN A 374 -21.66 18.35 -1.72
CA GLN A 374 -22.45 19.28 -2.50
C GLN A 374 -23.47 19.97 -1.59
N ARG A 375 -23.94 21.14 -2.01
CA ARG A 375 -25.10 21.79 -1.38
C ARG A 375 -26.35 20.95 -1.60
N ALA A 376 -27.21 20.91 -0.59
CA ALA A 376 -28.51 20.29 -0.76
C ALA A 376 -29.33 21.07 -1.79
N ASP A 377 -29.89 20.36 -2.77
CA ASP A 377 -30.75 20.91 -3.81
C ASP A 377 -31.86 19.92 -4.17
N SER A 378 -32.72 20.32 -5.11
CA SER A 378 -33.86 19.52 -5.56
C SER A 378 -33.48 18.21 -6.23
N SER A 379 -32.29 18.11 -6.79
CA SER A 379 -31.83 16.93 -7.53
C SER A 379 -31.13 15.90 -6.65
N ASN A 380 -30.64 16.32 -5.48
CA ASN A 380 -29.83 15.47 -4.60
C ASN A 380 -30.43 15.24 -3.20
N ALA A 381 -31.54 15.91 -2.87
CA ALA A 381 -32.27 15.65 -1.64
C ALA A 381 -32.78 14.20 -1.57
N LYS A 382 -32.67 13.63 -0.37
CA LYS A 382 -32.97 12.23 -0.03
C LYS A 382 -34.00 12.19 1.07
#